data_AF-A0A7S2CWZ5-F1
#
_entry.id   AF-A0A7S2CWZ5-F1
#
_cell.length_a   1.000
_cell.length_b   1.000
_cell.length_c   1.000
_cell.angle_alpha   90.00
_cell.angle_beta   90.00
_cell.angle_gamma   90.00
#
_symmetry.space_group_name_H-M   'P 1'
#
loop_
_entity.id
_entity.type
_entity.pdbx_description
1 polymer ?
#
loop_
_entity_poly.entity_id
_entity_poly.type
_entity_poly.pdbx_seq_one_letter_code
_entity_poly.pdbx_strand_id
1 'polypeptide(L)'
;ETKMAMTTPVFMTGSPGQENAESSRGEMSFVLPSSYWAADKVASSPSPKDGSEIERGYRASSLKAVVWFGGLSTSSEIDAQKTRLARLLEEDGKFVVAGHSG
;
A
#
# COMPACT_ATOMS: atom_id res chain seq x y z
N GLU A 1 20.52 12.08 -14.35
CA GLU A 1 20.07 11.03 -13.41
C GLU A 1 20.03 11.63 -12.00
N THR A 2 18.91 11.48 -11.28
CA THR A 2 18.74 12.02 -9.92
C THR A 2 18.66 10.88 -8.93
N LYS A 3 19.55 10.87 -7.92
CA LYS A 3 19.53 9.86 -6.86
C LYS A 3 18.41 10.17 -5.87
N MET A 4 17.59 9.17 -5.57
CA MET A 4 16.56 9.26 -4.53
C MET A 4 16.96 8.41 -3.32
N ALA A 5 16.65 8.92 -2.12
CA ALA A 5 16.78 8.12 -0.91
C ALA A 5 15.70 7.04 -0.90
N MET A 6 16.06 5.83 -0.46
CA MET A 6 15.09 4.78 -0.16
C MET A 6 14.29 5.17 1.08
N THR A 7 12.97 5.10 0.99
CA THR A 7 12.07 5.34 2.12
C THR A 7 11.39 4.04 2.55
N THR A 8 11.00 3.98 3.81
CA THR A 8 10.12 2.94 4.34
C THR A 8 8.75 3.53 4.69
N PRO A 9 7.68 2.72 4.66
CA PRO A 9 7.62 1.31 4.23
C PRO A 9 7.49 1.14 2.70
N VAL A 10 7.62 -0.10 2.22
CA VAL A 10 7.16 -0.51 0.89
C VAL A 10 5.78 -1.12 1.05
N PHE A 11 4.80 -0.66 0.27
CA PHE A 11 3.45 -1.20 0.30
C PHE A 11 3.28 -2.24 -0.82
N MET A 12 2.59 -3.34 -0.50
CA MET A 12 2.22 -4.36 -1.47
C MET A 12 0.71 -4.56 -1.46
N THR A 13 0.09 -4.53 -2.64
CA THR A 13 -1.34 -4.84 -2.84
C THR A 13 -1.47 -6.03 -3.78
N GLY A 14 -2.48 -6.87 -3.55
CA GLY A 14 -2.62 -8.16 -4.22
C GLY A 14 -1.72 -9.24 -3.59
N SER A 15 -2.19 -10.48 -3.59
CA SER A 15 -1.41 -11.64 -3.13
C SER A 15 -0.79 -12.34 -4.34
N PRO A 16 0.53 -12.60 -4.36
CA PRO A 16 1.10 -13.55 -5.32
C PRO A 16 0.42 -14.91 -5.10
N GLY A 17 -0.27 -15.44 -6.13
CA GLY A 17 -0.86 -16.77 -6.10
C GLY A 17 -2.38 -16.87 -5.89
N GLN A 18 -3.15 -15.77 -5.98
CA GLN A 18 -4.60 -15.86 -6.16
C GLN A 18 -4.97 -15.70 -7.65
N GLU A 19 -5.21 -16.83 -8.31
CA GLU A 19 -5.42 -16.93 -9.77
C GLU A 19 -6.80 -16.45 -10.26
N ASN A 20 -7.74 -16.07 -9.35
CA ASN A 20 -9.15 -15.86 -9.69
C ASN A 20 -9.68 -14.42 -9.48
N ALA A 21 -8.81 -13.41 -9.39
CA ALA A 21 -9.23 -12.02 -9.50
C ALA A 21 -8.52 -11.42 -10.72
N GLU A 22 -9.26 -10.63 -11.52
CA GLU A 22 -8.83 -9.92 -12.74
C GLU A 22 -7.59 -9.00 -12.53
N SER A 23 -7.09 -8.90 -11.30
CA SER A 23 -5.90 -8.18 -10.86
C SER A 23 -4.91 -9.13 -10.15
N SER A 24 -4.56 -10.24 -10.80
CA SER A 24 -3.62 -11.26 -10.30
C SER A 24 -2.14 -10.82 -10.29
N ARG A 25 -1.85 -9.56 -10.65
CA ARG A 25 -0.51 -8.96 -10.53
C ARG A 25 -0.43 -8.15 -9.25
N GLY A 26 0.44 -8.57 -8.33
CA GLY A 26 0.75 -7.77 -7.15
C GLY A 26 1.36 -6.43 -7.54
N GLU A 27 0.87 -5.34 -6.96
CA GLU A 27 1.41 -3.99 -7.13
C GLU A 27 2.34 -3.68 -5.95
N MET A 28 3.50 -3.10 -6.26
CA MET A 28 4.45 -2.59 -5.28
C MET A 28 4.47 -1.06 -5.34
N SER A 29 4.21 -0.43 -4.21
CA SER A 29 4.18 1.01 -4.05
C SER A 29 5.32 1.47 -3.14
N PHE A 30 6.13 2.40 -3.64
CA PHE A 30 7.21 3.05 -2.90
C PHE A 30 6.80 4.47 -2.53
N VAL A 31 7.20 4.91 -1.33
CA VAL A 31 6.94 6.28 -0.88
C VAL A 31 8.00 7.20 -1.49
N LEU A 32 7.59 8.34 -2.04
CA LEU A 32 8.56 9.36 -2.47
C LEU A 32 9.18 10.04 -1.23
N PRO A 33 10.39 10.61 -1.32
CA PRO A 33 10.91 11.49 -0.27
C PRO A 33 9.93 12.62 0.07
N SER A 34 9.91 13.07 1.32
CA SER A 34 8.93 14.05 1.83
C SER A 34 8.90 15.37 1.07
N SER A 35 9.98 15.74 0.39
CA SER A 35 10.05 16.87 -0.54
C SER A 35 9.02 16.82 -1.68
N TYR A 36 8.44 15.65 -1.97
CA TYR A 36 7.49 15.41 -3.05
C TYR A 36 6.09 15.01 -2.59
N TRP A 37 5.78 15.05 -1.29
CA TRP A 37 4.50 14.55 -0.78
C TRP A 37 3.29 15.42 -1.12
N ALA A 38 3.49 16.72 -1.33
CA ALA A 38 2.39 17.60 -1.71
C ALA A 38 1.93 17.31 -3.15
N ALA A 39 0.63 17.38 -3.40
CA ALA A 39 0.03 17.02 -4.69
C ALA A 39 0.63 17.79 -5.87
N ASP A 40 0.96 19.07 -5.68
CA ASP A 40 1.61 19.93 -6.67
C ASP A 40 3.11 19.62 -6.87
N LYS A 41 3.73 18.87 -5.95
CA LYS A 41 5.15 18.51 -5.98
C LYS A 41 5.43 17.16 -6.61
N VAL A 42 4.43 16.27 -6.76
CA VAL A 42 4.65 14.95 -7.36
C VAL A 42 5.18 15.06 -8.79
N ALA A 43 4.69 16.02 -9.59
CA ALA A 43 5.14 16.24 -10.96
C ALA A 43 6.63 16.68 -11.05
N SER A 44 7.17 17.27 -9.96
CA SER A 44 8.57 17.69 -9.87
C SER A 44 9.53 16.58 -9.44
N SER A 45 9.02 15.40 -9.08
CA SER A 45 9.86 14.25 -8.78
C SER A 45 10.58 13.77 -10.05
N PRO A 46 11.65 12.95 -9.93
CA PRO A 46 12.27 12.32 -11.08
C PRO A 46 11.29 11.40 -11.83
N SER A 47 11.24 11.52 -13.16
CA SER A 47 10.44 10.60 -13.98
C SER A 47 11.08 9.21 -14.00
N PRO A 48 10.27 8.13 -13.99
CA PRO A 48 10.74 6.80 -14.29
C PRO A 48 11.40 6.78 -15.68
N LYS A 49 12.27 5.79 -15.91
CA LYS A 49 12.89 5.61 -17.22
C LYS A 49 11.84 5.25 -18.26
N ASP A 50 12.03 5.73 -19.49
CA ASP A 50 11.17 5.39 -20.61
C ASP A 50 11.09 3.87 -20.80
N GLY A 51 9.88 3.36 -21.01
CA GLY A 51 9.61 1.93 -21.15
C GLY A 51 9.54 1.15 -19.82
N SER A 52 9.64 1.82 -18.66
CA SER A 52 9.33 1.18 -17.38
C SER A 52 7.81 1.11 -17.13
N GLU A 53 7.36 0.03 -16.47
CA GLU A 53 5.96 -0.13 -16.00
C GLU A 53 5.72 0.58 -14.66
N ILE A 54 6.46 1.68 -14.39
CA ILE A 54 6.39 2.40 -13.12
C ILE A 54 5.60 3.68 -13.33
N GLU A 55 4.56 3.85 -12.53
CA GLU A 55 3.78 5.08 -12.49
C GLU A 55 4.11 5.90 -11.24
N ARG A 56 3.96 7.22 -11.37
CA ARG A 56 4.04 8.16 -10.24
C ARG A 56 2.67 8.73 -10.00
N GLY A 57 2.28 8.82 -8.74
CA GLY A 57 0.98 9.37 -8.38
C GLY A 57 0.96 9.99 -7.00
N TYR A 58 0.07 10.95 -6.83
CA TYR A 58 -0.34 11.40 -5.51
C TYR A 58 -1.38 10.41 -4.95
N ARG A 59 -1.26 10.09 -3.66
CA ARG A 59 -2.27 9.33 -2.93
C ARG A 59 -2.78 10.22 -1.80
N ALA A 60 -4.08 10.49 -1.80
CA ALA A 60 -4.71 11.25 -0.73
C ALA A 60 -4.62 10.48 0.61
N SER A 61 -4.61 11.23 1.71
CA SER A 61 -4.66 10.64 3.05
C SER A 61 -5.91 9.77 3.21
N SER A 62 -5.74 8.61 3.83
CA SER A 62 -6.85 7.70 4.15
C SER A 62 -6.70 7.14 5.55
N LEU A 63 -7.84 6.85 6.19
CA LEU A 63 -7.85 6.13 7.45
C LEU A 63 -7.66 4.63 7.16
N LYS A 64 -6.73 3.99 7.88
CA LYS A 64 -6.44 2.56 7.77
C LYS A 64 -6.35 1.94 9.15
N ALA A 65 -6.98 0.77 9.32
CA ALA A 65 -6.72 -0.09 10.46
C ALA A 65 -5.43 -0.88 10.20
N VAL A 66 -4.58 -1.00 11.21
CA VAL A 66 -3.27 -1.66 11.11
C VAL A 66 -3.05 -2.57 12.30
N VAL A 67 -2.49 -3.74 12.06
CA VAL A 67 -1.99 -4.64 13.10
C VAL A 67 -0.48 -4.77 12.97
N TRP A 68 0.22 -4.62 14.09
CA TRP A 68 1.66 -4.85 14.17
C TRP A 68 1.91 -6.32 14.49
N PHE A 69 2.84 -6.93 13.77
CA PHE A 69 3.32 -8.29 14.01
C PHE A 69 4.82 -8.38 13.72
N GLY A 70 5.50 -9.34 14.35
CA GLY A 70 6.92 -9.58 14.13
C GLY A 70 7.17 -10.76 13.18
N GLY A 71 8.41 -10.93 12.75
CA GLY A 71 8.81 -12.03 11.86
C GLY A 71 8.81 -11.65 10.37
N LEU A 72 8.85 -12.65 9.50
CA LEU A 72 8.86 -12.46 8.05
C LEU A 72 7.43 -12.38 7.52
N SER A 73 7.17 -11.41 6.63
CA SER A 73 5.89 -11.23 5.97
C SER A 73 5.69 -12.21 4.81
N THR A 74 5.38 -13.47 5.11
CA THR A 74 4.95 -14.47 4.11
C THR A 74 3.46 -14.30 3.81
N SER A 75 2.98 -14.82 2.67
CA SER A 75 1.54 -14.77 2.33
C SER A 75 0.66 -15.39 3.43
N SER A 76 1.08 -16.54 3.97
CA SER A 76 0.34 -17.22 5.04
C SER A 76 0.26 -16.40 6.33
N GLU A 77 1.36 -15.73 6.71
CA GLU A 77 1.40 -14.89 7.90
C GLU A 77 0.54 -13.63 7.70
N ILE A 78 0.62 -13.00 6.53
CA ILE A 78 -0.21 -11.85 6.18
C ILE A 78 -1.69 -12.19 6.26
N ASP A 79 -2.12 -13.34 5.74
CA ASP A 79 -3.53 -13.75 5.77
C ASP A 79 -4.01 -14.08 7.19
N ALA A 80 -3.16 -14.71 8.01
CA ALA A 80 -3.43 -14.92 9.43
C ALA A 80 -3.60 -13.58 10.18
N GLN A 81 -2.73 -12.60 9.93
CA GLN A 81 -2.80 -11.29 10.57
C GLN A 81 -3.97 -10.44 10.07
N LYS A 82 -4.36 -10.55 8.79
CA LYS A 82 -5.59 -9.92 8.26
C LYS A 82 -6.83 -10.47 8.95
N THR A 83 -6.92 -11.79 9.09
CA THR A 83 -8.03 -12.46 9.80
C THR A 83 -8.09 -12.00 11.26
N ARG A 84 -6.93 -11.91 11.93
CA ARG A 84 -6.84 -11.39 13.30
C ARG A 84 -7.29 -9.93 13.39
N LEU A 85 -6.87 -9.07 12.46
CA LEU A 85 -7.27 -7.67 12.43
C LEU A 85 -8.79 -7.53 12.26
N ALA A 86 -9.39 -8.27 11.33
CA ALA A 86 -10.84 -8.25 11.12
C ALA A 86 -11.61 -8.57 12.40
N ARG A 87 -11.23 -9.65 13.10
CA ARG A 87 -11.83 -10.02 14.38
C ARG A 87 -11.70 -8.93 15.45
N LEU A 88 -10.53 -8.31 15.56
CA LEU A 88 -10.31 -7.21 16.53
C LEU A 88 -11.19 -5.99 16.24
N LEU A 89 -11.46 -5.69 14.96
CA LEU A 89 -12.32 -4.59 14.57
C LEU A 89 -13.79 -4.89 14.86
N GLU A 90 -14.23 -6.14 14.64
CA GLU A 90 -15.57 -6.61 15.03
C GLU A 90 -15.78 -6.51 16.55
N GLU A 91 -14.78 -6.90 17.35
CA GLU A 91 -14.83 -6.84 18.81
C GLU A 91 -14.81 -5.40 19.36
N ASP A 92 -14.03 -4.48 18.78
CA ASP A 92 -13.97 -3.07 19.25
C ASP A 92 -15.24 -2.28 18.90
N GLY A 93 -15.90 -2.61 17.77
CA GLY A 93 -17.19 -2.02 17.38
C GLY A 93 -17.17 -0.52 17.05
N LYS A 94 -16.01 0.15 17.04
CA LYS A 94 -15.88 1.60 16.77
C LYS A 94 -15.31 1.92 15.39
N PHE A 95 -14.67 0.97 14.72
CA PHE A 95 -14.08 1.21 13.42
C PHE A 95 -15.15 1.14 12.32
N VAL A 96 -15.67 2.31 11.93
CA VAL A 96 -16.60 2.43 10.81
C VAL A 96 -15.79 2.79 9.56
N VAL A 97 -15.72 1.87 8.59
CA VAL A 97 -15.21 2.20 7.24
C VAL A 97 -16.24 3.09 6.58
N ALA A 98 -15.99 4.39 6.52
CA ALA A 98 -16.77 5.30 5.70
C ALA A 98 -16.51 4.98 4.22
N GLY A 99 -17.34 4.13 3.61
CA GLY A 99 -17.36 3.93 2.15
C GLY A 99 -17.50 2.48 1.65
N HIS A 100 -18.70 1.92 1.75
CA HIS A 100 -19.33 1.13 0.68
C HIS A 100 -20.85 1.27 0.81
N SER A 101 -21.36 2.34 0.22
CA SER A 101 -22.78 2.50 -0.11
C SER A 101 -22.82 2.63 -1.63
N GLY A 102 -23.30 1.60 -2.31
CA GLY A 102 -23.39 1.53 -3.78
C GLY A 102 -22.82 0.24 -4.32
#